data_AF-A0A519QBX9-F1
#
_entry.id   AF-A0A519QBX9-F1
#
_cell.length_a   1.000
_cell.length_b   1.000
_cell.length_c   1.000
_cell.angle_alpha   90.00
_cell.angle_beta   90.00
_cell.angle_gamma   90.00
#
_symmetry.space_group_name_H-M   'P 1'
#
loop_
_entity.id
_entity.type
_entity.pdbx_description
1 polymer ?
#
loop_
_entity_poly.entity_id
_entity_poly.type
_entity_poly.pdbx_seq_one_letter_code
_entity_poly.pdbx_strand_id
1 'polypeptide(L)'
;MTDWYRRKTWTRTDEEEYFAKLGRARKDGRAQYLRVQAIELIETKDKNLLSVAETLLNKILADYPDNRIEKSQTYNSLGEIYKLRENYETALEYFQKSLDFEKEFPNVITTAYLNFSETVIRAKKTELYDKVENLLTEKISKNTLKFPIQDYIMYSIM
;
A
#
# COMPACT_ATOMS: atom_id res chain seq x y z
N MET A 1 14.32 16.20 -13.75
CA MET A 1 12.92 16.56 -14.07
C MET A 1 12.06 15.46 -13.51
N THR A 2 11.21 15.75 -12.52
CA THR A 2 10.38 14.72 -11.89
C THR A 2 9.31 14.25 -12.88
N ASP A 3 9.11 12.94 -12.99
CA ASP A 3 8.03 12.37 -13.80
C ASP A 3 6.67 13.00 -13.42
N TRP A 4 5.80 13.19 -14.40
CA TRP A 4 4.51 13.88 -14.21
C TRP A 4 3.56 13.19 -13.23
N TYR A 5 3.84 11.92 -12.89
CA TYR A 5 3.09 11.06 -11.98
C TYR A 5 3.83 10.80 -10.65
N ARG A 6 4.81 11.66 -10.29
CA ARG A 6 5.55 11.59 -9.01
C ARG A 6 5.58 12.93 -8.27
N ARG A 7 4.47 13.64 -8.26
CA ARG A 7 4.36 14.94 -7.58
C ARG A 7 4.25 14.75 -6.06
N LYS A 8 4.80 15.70 -5.31
CA LYS A 8 4.67 15.78 -3.84
C LYS A 8 3.74 16.93 -3.40
N THR A 9 3.06 17.55 -4.36
CA THR A 9 2.04 18.58 -4.18
C THR A 9 0.80 18.18 -4.98
N TRP A 10 -0.36 18.67 -4.57
CA TRP A 10 -1.61 18.40 -5.27
C TRP A 10 -2.54 19.62 -5.29
N THR A 11 -2.12 20.65 -6.02
CA THR A 11 -2.97 21.80 -6.33
C THR A 11 -3.99 21.45 -7.43
N ARG A 12 -5.00 22.30 -7.63
CA ARG A 12 -5.95 22.13 -8.74
C ARG A 12 -5.25 22.01 -10.10
N THR A 13 -4.20 22.81 -10.32
CA THR A 13 -3.40 22.76 -11.55
C THR A 13 -2.64 21.44 -11.66
N ASP A 14 -2.07 20.94 -10.55
CA ASP A 14 -1.39 19.63 -10.54
C ASP A 14 -2.36 18.51 -10.94
N GLU A 15 -3.57 18.53 -10.38
CA GLU A 15 -4.64 17.57 -10.65
C GLU A 15 -5.09 17.61 -12.12
N GLU A 16 -5.40 18.79 -12.65
CA GLU A 16 -5.80 18.99 -14.04
C GLU A 16 -4.73 18.48 -15.01
N GLU A 17 -3.45 18.84 -14.79
CA GLU A 17 -2.34 18.39 -15.61
C GLU A 17 -2.13 16.88 -15.52
N TYR A 18 -2.23 16.32 -14.31
CA TYR A 18 -2.06 14.90 -14.06
C TYR A 18 -3.11 14.09 -14.83
N PHE A 19 -4.40 14.42 -14.67
CA PHE A 19 -5.47 13.69 -15.34
C PHE A 19 -5.49 13.91 -16.85
N ALA A 20 -5.10 15.10 -17.34
CA ALA A 20 -4.91 15.32 -18.77
C ALA A 20 -3.80 14.44 -19.35
N LYS A 21 -2.71 14.21 -18.62
CA LYS A 21 -1.62 13.30 -19.05
C LYS A 21 -2.03 11.83 -18.91
N LEU A 22 -2.70 11.46 -17.83
CA LEU A 22 -3.23 10.11 -17.60
C LEU A 22 -4.22 9.71 -18.71
N GLY A 23 -5.08 10.62 -19.15
CA GLY A 23 -6.02 10.40 -20.25
C GLY A 23 -5.35 10.11 -21.61
N ARG A 24 -4.13 10.61 -21.82
CA ARG A 24 -3.30 10.36 -23.02
C ARG A 24 -2.39 9.14 -22.88
N ALA A 25 -2.14 8.67 -21.65
CA ALA A 25 -1.32 7.50 -21.39
C ALA A 25 -2.01 6.21 -21.85
N ARG A 26 -1.20 5.18 -22.14
CA ARG A 26 -1.69 3.84 -22.49
C ARG A 26 -2.52 3.26 -21.34
N LYS A 27 -3.64 2.59 -21.68
CA LYS A 27 -4.66 2.15 -20.70
C LYS A 27 -4.13 1.17 -19.66
N ASP A 28 -3.23 0.28 -20.08
CA ASP A 28 -2.54 -0.71 -19.25
C ASP A 28 -1.69 -0.10 -18.14
N GLY A 29 -1.04 1.05 -18.40
CA GLY A 29 -0.18 1.72 -17.42
C GLY A 29 -0.90 2.67 -16.44
N ARG A 30 -2.18 2.98 -16.67
CA ARG A 30 -2.88 4.04 -15.90
C ARG A 30 -3.02 3.72 -14.41
N ALA A 31 -3.36 2.48 -14.08
CA ALA A 31 -3.49 2.04 -12.70
C ALA A 31 -2.14 2.19 -11.95
N GLN A 32 -1.04 1.84 -12.61
CA GLN A 32 0.30 2.02 -12.04
C GLN A 32 0.64 3.50 -11.81
N TYR A 33 0.32 4.39 -12.76
CA TYR A 33 0.55 5.83 -12.58
C TYR A 33 -0.28 6.41 -11.43
N LEU A 34 -1.51 5.94 -11.23
CA LEU A 34 -2.35 6.32 -10.09
C LEU A 34 -1.70 5.89 -8.77
N ARG A 35 -1.26 4.63 -8.69
CA ARG A 35 -0.61 4.11 -7.49
C ARG A 35 0.68 4.84 -7.17
N VAL A 36 1.57 5.02 -8.16
CA VAL A 36 2.85 5.70 -7.94
C VAL A 36 2.63 7.13 -7.45
N GLN A 37 1.69 7.86 -8.05
CA GLN A 37 1.37 9.20 -7.60
C GLN A 37 0.80 9.20 -6.18
N ALA A 38 -0.08 8.24 -5.83
CA ALA A 38 -0.60 8.11 -4.48
C ALA A 38 0.52 7.84 -3.45
N ILE A 39 1.48 6.96 -3.76
CA ILE A 39 2.64 6.68 -2.88
C ILE A 39 3.45 7.95 -2.61
N GLU A 40 3.74 8.75 -3.63
CA GLU A 40 4.51 9.99 -3.46
C GLU A 40 3.79 11.00 -2.56
N LEU A 41 2.45 11.01 -2.59
CA LEU A 41 1.63 11.81 -1.68
C LEU A 41 1.61 11.22 -0.26
N ILE A 42 1.54 9.89 -0.09
CA ILE A 42 1.62 9.21 1.20
C ILE A 42 2.93 9.54 1.93
N GLU A 43 4.05 9.52 1.21
CA GLU A 43 5.38 9.82 1.75
C GLU A 43 5.50 11.23 2.34
N THR A 44 4.68 12.18 1.89
CA THR A 44 4.66 13.54 2.48
C THR A 44 4.10 13.56 3.89
N LYS A 45 3.28 12.56 4.25
CA LYS A 45 2.52 12.47 5.52
C LYS A 45 1.61 13.68 5.78
N ASP A 46 1.38 14.52 4.77
CA ASP A 46 0.45 15.64 4.87
C ASP A 46 -1.00 15.14 4.84
N LYS A 47 -1.79 15.54 5.85
CA LYS A 47 -3.16 15.02 6.03
C LYS A 47 -4.09 15.31 4.84
N ASN A 48 -3.92 16.44 4.17
CA ASN A 48 -4.72 16.77 2.99
C ASN A 48 -4.31 15.90 1.80
N LEU A 49 -3.00 15.72 1.61
CA LEU A 49 -2.47 14.87 0.54
C LEU A 49 -2.77 13.38 0.76
N LEU A 50 -2.90 12.91 2.01
CA LEU A 50 -3.38 11.56 2.31
C LEU A 50 -4.81 11.32 1.80
N SER A 51 -5.70 12.31 1.92
CA SER A 51 -7.08 12.21 1.39
C SER A 51 -7.12 12.18 -0.14
N VAL A 52 -6.21 12.91 -0.78
CA VAL A 52 -6.01 12.82 -2.23
C VAL A 52 -5.49 11.43 -2.61
N ALA A 53 -4.45 10.94 -1.95
CA ALA A 53 -3.87 9.63 -2.22
C ALA A 53 -4.94 8.52 -2.10
N GLU A 54 -5.75 8.57 -1.06
CA GLU A 54 -6.88 7.65 -0.86
C GLU A 54 -7.88 7.71 -2.04
N THR A 55 -8.19 8.91 -2.54
CA THR A 55 -9.09 9.07 -3.70
C THR A 55 -8.50 8.43 -4.96
N LEU A 56 -7.20 8.63 -5.21
CA LEU A 56 -6.51 8.02 -6.35
C LEU A 56 -6.50 6.49 -6.24
N LEU A 57 -6.26 5.95 -5.05
CA LEU A 57 -6.27 4.51 -4.77
C LEU A 57 -7.67 3.89 -4.93
N ASN A 58 -8.71 4.53 -4.40
CA ASN A 58 -10.08 4.07 -4.60
C ASN A 58 -10.50 4.09 -6.08
N LYS A 59 -10.00 5.06 -6.86
CA LYS A 59 -10.20 5.08 -8.31
C LYS A 59 -9.59 3.85 -9.00
N ILE A 60 -8.46 3.32 -8.51
CA ILE A 60 -7.88 2.09 -9.05
C ILE A 60 -8.84 0.91 -8.85
N LEU A 61 -9.39 0.76 -7.65
CA LEU A 61 -10.32 -0.33 -7.32
C LEU A 61 -11.61 -0.28 -8.14
N ALA A 62 -12.10 0.93 -8.46
CA ALA A 62 -13.31 1.15 -9.23
C ALA A 62 -13.10 0.97 -10.75
N ASP A 63 -12.05 1.60 -11.30
CA ASP A 63 -11.86 1.68 -12.75
C ASP A 63 -11.07 0.49 -13.32
N TYR A 64 -10.29 -0.21 -12.49
CA TYR A 64 -9.42 -1.32 -12.90
C TYR A 64 -9.57 -2.57 -12.00
N PRO A 65 -10.80 -3.09 -11.80
CA PRO A 65 -11.07 -4.16 -10.84
C PRO A 65 -10.34 -5.48 -11.15
N ASP A 66 -10.02 -5.72 -12.43
CA ASP A 66 -9.34 -6.91 -12.90
C ASP A 66 -7.80 -6.83 -12.79
N ASN A 67 -7.24 -5.66 -12.46
CA ASN A 67 -5.81 -5.50 -12.29
C ASN A 67 -5.36 -6.04 -10.93
N ARG A 68 -5.06 -7.35 -10.90
CA ARG A 68 -4.70 -8.09 -9.68
C ARG A 68 -3.50 -7.51 -8.93
N ILE A 69 -2.45 -7.13 -9.67
CA ILE A 69 -1.23 -6.57 -9.08
C ILE A 69 -1.56 -5.25 -8.39
N GLU A 70 -2.21 -4.34 -9.10
CA GLU A 70 -2.54 -3.02 -8.56
C GLU A 70 -3.59 -3.11 -7.44
N LYS A 71 -4.51 -4.08 -7.48
CA LYS A 71 -5.51 -4.31 -6.43
C LYS A 71 -4.87 -4.64 -5.08
N SER A 72 -3.96 -5.61 -5.02
CA SER A 72 -3.28 -5.96 -3.76
C SER A 72 -2.43 -4.81 -3.23
N GLN A 73 -1.66 -4.17 -4.12
CA GLN A 73 -0.83 -3.01 -3.77
C GLN A 73 -1.69 -1.84 -3.26
N THR A 74 -2.86 -1.63 -3.86
CA THR A 74 -3.81 -0.58 -3.46
C THR A 74 -4.36 -0.83 -2.06
N TYR A 75 -4.73 -2.06 -1.72
CA TYR A 75 -5.13 -2.39 -0.35
C TYR A 75 -4.00 -2.13 0.65
N ASN A 76 -2.75 -2.51 0.33
CA ASN A 76 -1.62 -2.20 1.21
C ASN A 76 -1.44 -0.68 1.39
N SER A 77 -1.44 0.11 0.31
CA SER A 77 -1.29 1.57 0.41
C SER A 77 -2.46 2.25 1.13
N LEU A 78 -3.69 1.75 1.00
CA LEU A 78 -4.82 2.23 1.80
C LEU A 78 -4.57 1.94 3.29
N GLY A 79 -4.11 0.75 3.64
CA GLY A 79 -3.72 0.41 5.01
C GLY A 79 -2.70 1.39 5.58
N GLU A 80 -1.69 1.78 4.79
CA GLU A 80 -0.68 2.77 5.20
C GLU A 80 -1.28 4.15 5.46
N ILE A 81 -2.22 4.61 4.63
CA ILE A 81 -2.94 5.88 4.86
C ILE A 81 -3.66 5.85 6.21
N TYR A 82 -4.39 4.77 6.50
CA TYR A 82 -5.11 4.65 7.77
C TYR A 82 -4.16 4.49 8.97
N LYS A 83 -3.01 3.81 8.78
CA LYS A 83 -1.93 3.72 9.79
C LYS A 83 -1.36 5.10 10.12
N LEU A 84 -1.14 5.94 9.11
CA LEU A 84 -0.65 7.33 9.27
C LEU A 84 -1.70 8.25 9.92
N ARG A 85 -2.98 7.96 9.71
CA ARG A 85 -4.10 8.63 10.40
C ARG A 85 -4.38 8.07 11.81
N GLU A 86 -3.56 7.13 12.28
CA GLU A 86 -3.71 6.43 13.57
C GLU A 86 -5.04 5.68 13.72
N ASN A 87 -5.75 5.44 12.62
CA ASN A 87 -6.91 4.55 12.59
C ASN A 87 -6.43 3.12 12.32
N TYR A 88 -5.91 2.50 13.38
CA TYR A 88 -5.28 1.19 13.29
C TYR A 88 -6.26 0.07 12.93
N GLU A 89 -7.52 0.17 13.33
CA GLU A 89 -8.53 -0.85 12.99
C GLU A 89 -8.73 -0.94 11.48
N THR A 90 -9.02 0.20 10.85
CA THR A 90 -9.19 0.26 9.39
C THR A 90 -7.89 -0.05 8.65
N ALA A 91 -6.73 0.33 9.20
CA ALA A 91 -5.43 -0.03 8.63
C ALA A 91 -5.25 -1.55 8.57
N LEU A 92 -5.53 -2.25 9.68
CA LEU A 92 -5.45 -3.70 9.78
C LEU A 92 -6.43 -4.40 8.84
N GLU A 93 -7.65 -3.88 8.68
CA GLU A 93 -8.61 -4.41 7.69
C GLU A 93 -8.06 -4.37 6.27
N TYR A 94 -7.45 -3.24 5.86
CA TYR A 94 -6.89 -3.10 4.52
C TYR A 94 -5.63 -3.94 4.32
N PHE A 95 -4.73 -4.02 5.30
CA PHE A 95 -3.59 -4.93 5.23
C PHE A 95 -4.05 -6.39 5.16
N GLN A 96 -5.11 -6.76 5.90
CA GLN A 96 -5.69 -8.10 5.84
C GLN A 96 -6.27 -8.40 4.45
N LYS A 97 -6.98 -7.44 3.82
CA LYS A 97 -7.45 -7.58 2.44
C LYS A 97 -6.30 -7.81 1.45
N SER A 98 -5.18 -7.12 1.62
CA SER A 98 -3.98 -7.34 0.80
C SER A 98 -3.43 -8.75 1.02
N LEU A 99 -3.25 -9.17 2.28
CA LEU A 99 -2.75 -10.51 2.62
C LEU A 99 -3.64 -11.65 2.10
N ASP A 100 -4.97 -11.51 2.20
CA ASP A 100 -5.89 -12.52 1.68
C ASP A 100 -5.87 -12.59 0.15
N PHE A 101 -5.67 -11.44 -0.51
CA PHE A 101 -5.43 -11.41 -1.95
C PHE A 101 -4.13 -12.12 -2.34
N GLU A 102 -3.03 -11.95 -1.59
CA GLU A 102 -1.77 -12.67 -1.83
C GLU A 102 -1.93 -14.20 -1.66
N LYS A 103 -2.82 -14.65 -0.76
CA LYS A 103 -3.12 -16.09 -0.61
C LYS A 103 -3.85 -16.64 -1.83
N GLU A 104 -4.79 -15.89 -2.38
CA GLU A 104 -5.53 -16.27 -3.59
C GLU A 104 -4.65 -16.18 -4.85
N PHE A 105 -3.72 -15.21 -4.89
CA PHE A 105 -2.81 -14.98 -6.00
C PHE A 105 -1.35 -14.92 -5.53
N PRO A 106 -0.69 -16.08 -5.28
CA PRO A 106 0.66 -16.15 -4.68
C PRO A 106 1.78 -15.44 -5.43
N ASN A 107 1.58 -15.12 -6.71
CA ASN A 107 2.53 -14.37 -7.54
C ASN A 107 2.46 -12.85 -7.30
N VAL A 108 1.45 -12.37 -6.58
CA VAL A 108 1.31 -10.97 -6.17
C VAL A 108 1.80 -10.88 -4.73
N ILE A 109 2.91 -10.17 -4.52
CA ILE A 109 3.53 -10.02 -3.20
C ILE A 109 3.67 -8.52 -2.89
N THR A 110 3.36 -8.15 -1.66
CA THR A 110 3.43 -6.79 -1.13
C THR A 110 4.16 -6.80 0.23
N THR A 111 4.31 -5.63 0.84
CA THR A 111 4.81 -5.46 2.21
C THR A 111 3.70 -5.49 3.26
N ALA A 112 2.48 -5.93 2.90
CA ALA A 112 1.33 -5.95 3.82
C ALA A 112 1.59 -6.77 5.08
N TYR A 113 2.40 -7.84 5.01
CA TYR A 113 2.75 -8.62 6.19
C TYR A 113 3.57 -7.81 7.21
N LEU A 114 4.53 -6.99 6.75
CA LEU A 114 5.31 -6.10 7.62
C LEU A 114 4.42 -5.01 8.19
N ASN A 115 3.65 -4.35 7.32
CA ASN A 115 2.78 -3.26 7.69
C ASN A 115 1.68 -3.69 8.67
N PHE A 116 1.09 -4.88 8.48
CA PHE A 116 0.15 -5.50 9.41
C PHE A 116 0.80 -5.70 10.77
N SER A 117 1.96 -6.37 10.81
CA SER A 117 2.65 -6.69 12.05
C SER A 117 3.08 -5.44 12.83
N GLU A 118 3.66 -4.44 12.15
CA GLU A 118 3.99 -3.15 12.76
C GLU A 118 2.74 -2.48 13.35
N THR A 119 1.62 -2.50 12.61
CA THR A 119 0.36 -1.87 13.05
C THR A 119 -0.22 -2.58 14.27
N VAL A 120 -0.14 -3.91 14.35
CA VAL A 120 -0.57 -4.68 15.53
C VAL A 120 0.20 -4.24 16.78
N ILE A 121 1.52 -4.08 16.68
CA ILE A 121 2.35 -3.61 17.79
C ILE A 121 1.99 -2.17 18.18
N ARG A 122 1.88 -1.25 17.20
CA ARG A 122 1.53 0.15 17.46
C ARG A 122 0.14 0.29 18.10
N ALA A 123 -0.80 -0.57 17.71
CA ALA A 123 -2.15 -0.63 18.26
C ALA A 123 -2.23 -1.40 19.60
N LYS A 124 -1.14 -2.05 20.04
CA LYS A 124 -1.07 -2.90 21.24
C LYS A 124 -2.14 -4.01 21.25
N LYS A 125 -2.46 -4.56 20.07
CA LYS A 125 -3.41 -5.67 19.93
C LYS A 125 -2.73 -7.01 20.27
N THR A 126 -2.54 -7.24 21.56
CA THR A 126 -1.85 -8.43 22.09
C THR A 126 -2.52 -9.73 21.66
N GLU A 127 -3.84 -9.70 21.41
CA GLU A 127 -4.61 -10.82 20.89
C GLU A 127 -4.19 -11.27 19.48
N LEU A 128 -3.42 -10.44 18.76
CA LEU A 128 -2.91 -10.72 17.42
C LEU A 128 -1.42 -11.06 17.40
N TYR A 129 -0.72 -11.11 18.54
CA TYR A 129 0.73 -11.32 18.57
C TYR A 129 1.12 -12.70 18.05
N ASP A 130 0.42 -13.76 18.48
CA ASP A 130 0.66 -15.12 17.96
C ASP A 130 0.45 -15.19 16.43
N LYS A 131 -0.54 -14.45 15.91
CA LYS A 131 -0.79 -14.37 14.47
C LYS A 131 0.36 -13.67 13.75
N VAL A 132 0.91 -12.60 14.33
CA VAL A 132 2.06 -11.88 13.78
C VAL A 132 3.30 -12.79 13.76
N GLU A 133 3.61 -13.47 14.85
CA GLU A 133 4.77 -14.38 14.93
C GLU A 133 4.69 -15.50 13.89
N ASN A 134 3.52 -16.14 13.79
CA ASN A 134 3.27 -17.19 12.79
C ASN A 134 3.41 -16.65 11.35
N LEU A 135 2.84 -15.47 11.07
CA LEU A 135 2.93 -14.84 9.75
C LEU A 135 4.37 -14.53 9.37
N LEU A 136 5.15 -13.96 10.29
CA LEU A 136 6.54 -13.62 10.03
C LEU A 136 7.41 -14.86 9.87
N THR A 137 7.21 -15.88 10.70
CA THR A 137 7.94 -17.15 10.61
C THR A 137 7.63 -17.88 9.31
N GLU A 138 6.37 -17.88 8.85
CA GLU A 138 6.00 -18.41 7.53
C GLU A 138 6.70 -17.64 6.42
N LYS A 139 6.71 -16.30 6.47
CA LYS A 139 7.40 -15.48 5.45
C LYS A 139 8.92 -15.72 5.49
N ILE A 140 9.55 -15.85 6.67
CA ILE A 140 10.98 -16.16 6.85
C ILE A 140 11.33 -17.54 6.28
N SER A 141 10.52 -18.56 6.56
CA SER A 141 10.80 -19.94 6.12
C SER A 141 10.64 -20.14 4.61
N LYS A 142 9.87 -19.30 3.91
CA LYS A 142 9.78 -19.34 2.45
C LYS A 142 11.12 -18.92 1.81
N ASN A 143 11.62 -19.77 0.93
CA ASN A 143 12.81 -19.52 0.09
C ASN A 143 12.49 -18.56 -1.07
N THR A 144 11.98 -17.38 -0.73
CA THR A 144 11.74 -16.28 -1.66
C THR A 144 12.85 -15.24 -1.52
N LEU A 145 13.22 -14.58 -2.61
CA LEU A 145 14.16 -13.46 -2.58
C LEU A 145 13.66 -12.39 -1.61
N LYS A 146 14.44 -12.13 -0.55
CA LYS A 146 14.19 -11.07 0.44
C LYS A 146 15.33 -10.08 0.40
N PHE A 147 15.01 -8.82 0.59
CA PHE A 147 16.03 -7.81 0.83
C PHE A 147 16.47 -7.88 2.29
N PRO A 148 17.77 -7.70 2.62
CA PRO A 148 18.27 -7.77 4.01
C PRO A 148 17.50 -6.87 5.00
N ILE A 149 16.98 -5.73 4.52
CA ILE A 149 16.16 -4.83 5.34
C ILE A 149 14.86 -5.47 5.81
N GLN A 150 14.26 -6.36 5.01
CA GLN A 150 13.02 -7.04 5.38
C GLN A 150 13.28 -8.05 6.50
N ASP A 151 14.39 -8.79 6.41
CA ASP A 151 14.79 -9.71 7.49
C ASP A 151 15.07 -8.95 8.78
N TYR A 152 15.81 -7.84 8.71
CA TYR A 152 16.04 -6.96 9.86
C TYR A 152 14.73 -6.50 10.51
N ILE A 153 13.76 -6.02 9.72
CA ILE A 153 12.47 -5.57 10.24
C ILE A 153 11.71 -6.74 10.88
N MET A 154 11.65 -7.91 10.24
CA MET A 154 10.93 -9.06 10.80
C MET A 154 11.50 -9.51 12.14
N TYR A 155 12.83 -9.63 12.25
CA TYR A 155 13.49 -10.00 13.51
C TYR A 155 13.44 -8.92 14.58
N SER A 156 13.15 -7.66 14.22
CA SER A 156 12.92 -6.58 15.20
C SER A 156 11.48 -6.55 15.76
N ILE A 157 10.55 -7.20 15.05
CA ILE A 157 9.12 -7.28 15.40
C ILE A 157 8.83 -8.54 16.24
N MET A 158 9.49 -9.65 15.90
CA MET A 158 9.49 -10.89 16.69
C MET A 158 10.19 -10.70 18.04
#